data_AF-A0A920HNV4-F1
#
_entry.id   AF-A0A920HNV4-F1
#
_cell.length_a   1.000
_cell.length_b   1.000
_cell.length_c   1.000
_cell.angle_alpha   90.00
_cell.angle_beta   90.00
_cell.angle_gamma   90.00
#
_symmetry.space_group_name_H-M   'P 1'
#
loop_
_entity.id
_entity.type
_entity.pdbx_description
1 polymer ?
#
loop_
_entity_poly.entity_id
_entity_poly.type
_entity_poly.pdbx_seq_one_letter_code
_entity_poly.pdbx_strand_id
1 'polypeptide(L)'
;MENVRGHETFIVQSTSYPANDNMMELILIADALKRSSASKITAVIPYFGYARQDRRVRSARVPISAKVVADILYKAGIHRILTVDLHSETIQGFF
;
A
#
# COMPACT_ATOMS: atom_id res chain seq x y z
N MET A 1 23.76 -9.39 6.24
CA MET A 1 22.79 -8.75 5.34
C MET A 1 22.42 -9.77 4.28
N GLU A 2 21.14 -10.10 4.16
CA GLU A 2 20.67 -11.02 3.12
C GLU A 2 20.55 -10.30 1.78
N ASN A 3 20.85 -11.03 0.70
CA ASN A 3 20.75 -10.51 -0.66
C ASN A 3 19.34 -10.76 -1.20
N VAL A 4 18.62 -9.69 -1.52
CA VAL A 4 17.25 -9.73 -2.06
C VAL A 4 17.20 -9.58 -3.58
N ARG A 5 18.34 -9.43 -4.26
CA ARG A 5 18.42 -9.22 -5.71
C ARG A 5 17.75 -10.39 -6.45
N GLY A 6 16.83 -10.08 -7.35
CA GLY A 6 16.13 -11.09 -8.15
C GLY A 6 15.06 -11.89 -7.41
N HIS A 7 14.90 -11.71 -6.10
CA HIS A 7 13.93 -12.44 -5.31
C HIS A 7 12.55 -11.76 -5.32
N GLU A 8 11.50 -12.58 -5.26
CA GLU A 8 10.16 -12.11 -4.92
C GLU A 8 10.10 -11.90 -3.40
N THR A 9 9.71 -10.70 -3.00
CA THR A 9 9.75 -10.26 -1.60
C THR A 9 8.35 -9.89 -1.12
N PHE A 10 8.10 -10.15 0.15
CA PHE A 10 6.82 -9.89 0.81
C PHE A 10 7.05 -8.98 2.00
N ILE A 11 6.35 -7.85 2.05
CA ILE A 11 6.31 -6.98 3.22
C ILE A 11 4.98 -7.22 3.91
N VAL A 12 5.00 -7.73 5.14
CA VAL A 12 3.79 -7.94 5.94
C VAL A 12 3.65 -6.76 6.89
N GLN A 13 2.78 -5.81 6.56
CA GLN A 13 2.56 -4.62 7.38
C GLN A 13 1.15 -4.08 7.17
N SER A 14 0.38 -3.98 8.26
CA SER A 14 -0.91 -3.29 8.25
C SER A 14 -0.70 -1.78 8.33
N THR A 15 -1.65 -0.99 7.81
CA THR A 15 -1.66 0.47 7.96
C THR A 15 -2.68 0.92 9.01
N SER A 16 -2.77 0.16 10.10
CA SER A 16 -3.59 0.47 11.30
C SER A 16 -2.92 1.56 12.16
N TYR A 17 -3.56 1.96 13.26
CA TYR A 17 -3.01 3.01 14.13
C TYR A 17 -1.63 2.59 14.70
N PRO A 18 -0.58 3.44 14.60
CA PRO A 18 -0.55 4.76 13.95
C PRO A 18 -0.41 4.69 12.41
N ALA A 19 -1.47 5.08 11.68
CA ALA A 19 -1.63 4.77 10.26
C ALA A 19 -0.55 5.39 9.37
N ASN A 20 -0.15 6.63 9.66
CA ASN A 20 0.84 7.34 8.87
C ASN A 20 2.24 6.77 9.06
N ASP A 21 2.61 6.44 10.30
CA ASP A 21 3.94 5.91 10.61
C ASP A 21 4.10 4.52 9.99
N ASN A 22 3.11 3.65 10.17
CA ASN A 22 3.10 2.32 9.56
C ASN A 22 3.13 2.39 8.02
N MET A 23 2.43 3.37 7.43
CA MET A 23 2.46 3.59 5.98
C MET A 23 3.83 4.11 5.52
N MET A 24 4.45 5.01 6.27
CA MET A 24 5.80 5.52 5.99
C MET A 24 6.84 4.40 6.09
N GLU A 25 6.78 3.55 7.10
CA GLU A 25 7.66 2.38 7.23
C GLU A 25 7.52 1.44 6.02
N LEU A 26 6.29 1.11 5.63
CA LEU A 26 6.01 0.24 4.48
C LEU A 26 6.64 0.77 3.19
N ILE A 27 6.47 2.06 2.88
CA ILE A 27 7.00 2.64 1.64
C ILE A 27 8.53 2.79 1.68
N LEU A 28 9.13 3.04 2.84
CA LEU A 28 10.59 3.10 2.99
C LEU A 28 11.22 1.73 2.80
N ILE A 29 10.60 0.67 3.33
CA ILE A 29 11.03 -0.72 3.09
C ILE A 29 10.90 -1.06 1.60
N ALA A 30 9.76 -0.71 0.97
CA ALA A 30 9.55 -0.96 -0.46
C ALA A 30 10.60 -0.25 -1.33
N ASP A 31 10.91 1.03 -1.05
CA ASP A 31 11.96 1.77 -1.77
C ASP A 31 13.34 1.10 -1.59
N ALA A 32 13.67 0.67 -0.38
CA ALA A 32 14.92 -0.04 -0.09
C ALA A 32 15.02 -1.36 -0.87
N LEU A 33 13.95 -2.17 -0.91
CA LEU A 33 13.89 -3.41 -1.69
C LEU A 33 14.01 -3.16 -3.20
N LYS A 34 13.33 -2.12 -3.70
CA LYS A 34 13.39 -1.72 -5.10
C LYS A 34 14.80 -1.32 -5.52
N ARG A 35 15.48 -0.49 -4.71
CA ARG A 35 16.89 -0.10 -4.95
C ARG A 35 17.85 -1.29 -4.80
N SER A 36 17.50 -2.25 -3.96
CA SER A 36 18.23 -3.51 -3.81
C SER A 36 17.95 -4.52 -4.93
N SER A 37 17.20 -4.13 -5.97
CA SER A 37 16.90 -4.95 -7.16
C SER A 37 16.10 -6.22 -6.85
N ALA A 38 15.17 -6.17 -5.89
CA ALA A 38 14.15 -7.20 -5.75
C ALA A 38 13.37 -7.34 -7.07
N SER A 39 13.09 -8.58 -7.51
CA SER A 39 12.39 -8.78 -8.79
C SER A 39 10.93 -8.39 -8.72
N LYS A 40 10.31 -8.60 -7.55
CA LYS A 40 8.92 -8.26 -7.29
C LYS A 40 8.70 -8.01 -5.81
N ILE A 41 7.87 -7.01 -5.51
CA ILE A 41 7.55 -6.59 -4.14
C ILE A 41 6.03 -6.72 -3.98
N THR A 42 5.62 -7.62 -3.10
CA THR A 42 4.22 -7.79 -2.70
C THR A 42 4.02 -7.23 -1.30
N ALA A 43 3.10 -6.27 -1.15
CA ALA A 43 2.69 -5.78 0.17
C ALA A 43 1.50 -6.58 0.67
N VAL A 44 1.66 -7.28 1.78
CA VAL A 44 0.58 -7.93 2.52
C VAL A 44 0.13 -6.94 3.59
N ILE A 45 -1.02 -6.32 3.38
CA ILE A 45 -1.62 -5.29 4.22
C ILE A 45 -2.94 -5.83 4.80
N PRO A 46 -2.91 -6.61 5.90
CA PRO A 46 -4.12 -7.21 6.45
C PRO A 46 -5.23 -6.19 6.72
N TYR A 47 -4.89 -5.04 7.33
CA TYR A 47 -5.79 -3.90 7.49
C TYR A 47 -5.36 -2.74 6.59
N PHE A 48 -6.17 -2.42 5.59
CA PHE A 48 -5.96 -1.29 4.70
C PHE A 48 -6.52 0.00 5.32
N GLY A 49 -5.65 0.79 5.94
CA GLY A 49 -5.94 2.14 6.41
C GLY A 49 -6.48 3.05 5.30
N TYR A 50 -7.16 4.13 5.68
CA TYR A 50 -7.81 5.07 4.75
C TYR A 50 -8.95 4.50 3.87
N ALA A 51 -9.25 3.21 3.94
CA ALA A 51 -10.27 2.55 3.11
C ALA A 51 -11.68 3.19 3.19
N ARG A 52 -12.03 3.85 4.31
CA ARG A 52 -13.33 4.52 4.49
C ARG A 52 -13.49 5.83 3.70
N GLN A 53 -12.41 6.38 3.16
CA GLN A 53 -12.43 7.60 2.34
C GLN A 53 -12.18 7.24 0.87
N ASP A 54 -13.11 6.48 0.29
CA ASP A 54 -13.05 5.92 -1.06
C ASP A 54 -13.88 6.71 -2.10
N ARG A 55 -14.66 7.71 -1.67
CA ARG A 55 -15.48 8.51 -2.59
C ARG A 55 -15.80 9.91 -2.07
N ARG A 56 -16.21 10.77 -3.00
CA ARG A 56 -16.76 12.10 -2.69
C ARG A 56 -18.28 12.04 -2.59
N VAL A 57 -18.80 11.90 -1.37
CA VAL A 57 -20.26 11.89 -1.13
C VAL A 57 -20.86 13.24 -1.53
N ARG A 58 -21.89 13.23 -2.39
CA ARG A 58 -22.58 14.44 -2.88
C ARG A 58 -21.63 15.52 -3.44
N SER A 59 -20.57 15.09 -4.13
CA SER A 59 -19.55 15.99 -4.70
C SER A 59 -18.83 16.88 -3.68
N ALA A 60 -18.82 16.50 -2.39
CA ALA A 60 -18.12 17.23 -1.34
C ALA A 60 -16.63 17.46 -1.69
N ARG A 61 -16.07 18.56 -1.20
CA ARG A 61 -14.64 18.92 -1.38
C ARG A 61 -13.79 18.22 -0.34
N VAL A 62 -13.67 16.90 -0.48
CA VAL A 62 -12.91 16.01 0.41
C VAL A 62 -11.95 15.14 -0.41
N PRO A 63 -10.82 14.69 0.17
CA PRO A 63 -9.92 13.78 -0.51
C PRO A 63 -10.55 12.40 -0.70
N ILE A 64 -10.09 11.69 -1.72
CA ILE A 64 -10.29 10.24 -1.87
C ILE A 64 -9.00 9.57 -1.37
N SER A 65 -8.84 9.54 -0.05
CA SER A 65 -7.58 9.14 0.58
C SER A 65 -7.17 7.71 0.23
N ALA A 66 -8.13 6.78 0.08
CA ALA A 66 -7.82 5.42 -0.36
C ALA A 66 -7.14 5.38 -1.74
N LYS A 67 -7.54 6.27 -2.68
CA LYS A 67 -6.90 6.38 -3.99
C LYS A 67 -5.51 7.00 -3.90
N VAL A 68 -5.34 8.02 -3.07
CA VAL A 68 -4.02 8.63 -2.82
C VAL A 68 -3.04 7.60 -2.25
N VAL A 69 -3.49 6.81 -1.28
CA VAL A 69 -2.68 5.72 -0.71
C VAL A 69 -2.32 4.68 -1.78
N ALA A 70 -3.28 4.30 -2.63
CA ALA A 70 -3.02 3.39 -3.74
C ALA A 70 -1.92 3.90 -4.69
N ASP A 71 -1.99 5.18 -5.07
CA ASP A 71 -0.99 5.82 -5.93
C ASP A 71 0.40 5.89 -5.28
N ILE A 72 0.46 6.12 -3.97
CA ILE A 72 1.71 6.14 -3.20
C ILE A 72 2.34 4.75 -3.21
N LEU A 73 1.57 3.69 -2.91
CA LEU A 73 2.09 2.31 -2.87
C LEU A 73 2.61 1.88 -4.25
N TYR A 74 1.87 2.22 -5.32
CA TYR A 74 2.29 1.97 -6.70
C TYR A 74 3.61 2.70 -7.01
N LYS A 75 3.71 4.00 -6.68
CA LYS A 75 4.94 4.79 -6.91
C LYS A 75 6.14 4.31 -6.09
N ALA A 76 5.90 3.80 -4.88
CA ALA A 76 6.93 3.20 -4.03
C ALA A 76 7.51 1.90 -4.64
N GLY A 77 6.88 1.33 -5.67
CA GLY A 77 7.35 0.12 -6.35
C GLY A 77 6.73 -1.17 -5.83
N ILE A 78 5.59 -1.09 -5.16
CA ILE A 78 4.79 -2.27 -4.81
C ILE A 78 4.08 -2.76 -6.07
N HIS A 79 4.26 -4.03 -6.39
CA HIS A 79 3.74 -4.65 -7.61
C HIS A 79 2.39 -5.34 -7.39
N ARG A 80 2.13 -5.76 -6.15
CA ARG A 80 0.91 -6.47 -5.76
C ARG A 80 0.57 -6.14 -4.31
N ILE A 81 -0.72 -6.02 -4.03
CA ILE A 81 -1.23 -5.88 -2.67
C ILE A 81 -2.13 -7.08 -2.36
N LEU A 82 -1.94 -7.64 -1.18
CA LEU A 82 -2.84 -8.61 -0.57
C LEU A 82 -3.43 -7.98 0.69
N THR A 83 -4.74 -8.00 0.83
CA THR A 83 -5.44 -7.42 1.98
C THR A 83 -6.64 -8.29 2.35
N VAL A 84 -7.18 -8.10 3.55
CA VAL A 84 -8.31 -8.87 4.07
C VAL A 84 -9.50 -7.91 4.24
N ASP A 85 -10.66 -8.30 3.71
CA ASP A 85 -11.94 -7.60 3.87
C ASP A 85 -11.86 -6.08 3.69
N LEU A 86 -11.62 -5.65 2.44
CA LEU A 86 -11.67 -4.22 2.10
C LEU A 86 -13.01 -3.62 2.49
N HIS A 87 -12.97 -2.39 3.03
CA HIS A 87 -14.18 -1.64 3.39
C HIS A 87 -15.18 -1.51 2.22
N SER A 88 -14.65 -1.42 1.01
CA SER A 88 -15.42 -1.48 -0.23
C SER A 88 -14.62 -2.18 -1.30
N GLU A 89 -15.25 -3.08 -2.05
CA GLU A 89 -14.62 -3.79 -3.18
C GLU A 89 -14.22 -2.85 -4.32
N THR A 90 -14.84 -1.67 -4.44
CA THR A 90 -14.46 -0.66 -5.45
C THR A 90 -13.02 -0.18 -5.31
N ILE A 91 -12.41 -0.33 -4.12
CA ILE A 91 -11.01 0.02 -3.87
C ILE A 91 -10.06 -0.83 -4.73
N GLN A 92 -10.46 -2.03 -5.15
CA GLN A 92 -9.66 -2.86 -6.06
C GLN A 92 -9.38 -2.13 -7.39
N GLY A 93 -10.33 -1.32 -7.89
CA GLY A 93 -10.17 -0.53 -9.11
C GLY A 93 -9.29 0.72 -8.95
N PHE A 94 -8.74 0.99 -7.76
CA PHE A 94 -7.79 2.08 -7.55
C PHE A 94 -6.35 1.70 -7.91
N PHE A 95 -6.07 0.42 -8.06
CA PHE A 95 -4.76 -0.15 -8.34
C PHE A 95 -4.59 -0.54 -9.81
#